data_AF-A0A966V9A4-F1
#
_entry.id   AF-A0A966V9A4-F1
#
_cell.length_a   1.000
_cell.length_b   1.000
_cell.length_c   1.000
_cell.angle_alpha   90.00
_cell.angle_beta   90.00
_cell.angle_gamma   90.00
#
_symmetry.space_group_name_H-M   'P 1'
#
loop_
_entity.id
_entity.type
_entity.pdbx_description
1 polymer ?
#
loop_
_entity_poly.entity_id
_entity_poly.type
_entity_poly.pdbx_seq_one_letter_code
_entity_poly.pdbx_strand_id
1 'polypeptide(L)'
;MNSESISVDAVSEAAPAIADTASEGTATEPESWDWAEYGDRHVTVKVDGQEQRVPLKEAIDGYSRQSDYTRKTQELATERQRLAQAEAIYQALEADPEGTMRALQEALGVGNANQAESDEWVDPTEQRIAALEAQIAAQQEAARQAAIDTEIAGLKKSYGDFDEAQLLAHAVKFGIPNLEAAYAHMTYADVRSAAQKAQAEEAALLAKRDAQIVSHGTSVADGLVTAGSADKPKSLLDAFRLAQRMHNES
;
A
#
# COMPACT_ATOMS: atom_id res chain seq x y z
N MET A 1 62.66 -52.89 13.53
CA MET A 1 62.35 -51.48 13.83
C MET A 1 60.92 -51.24 13.38
N ASN A 2 60.12 -50.67 14.26
CA ASN A 2 58.68 -50.79 14.35
C ASN A 2 57.89 -50.26 13.14
N SER A 3 56.84 -51.01 12.83
CA SER A 3 55.67 -50.59 12.06
C SER A 3 54.80 -49.69 12.95
N GLU A 4 54.63 -48.44 12.56
CA GLU A 4 53.58 -47.57 13.12
C GLU A 4 52.57 -47.27 12.03
N SER A 5 51.51 -48.07 12.05
CA SER A 5 50.26 -47.88 11.32
C SER A 5 49.53 -46.67 11.89
N ILE A 6 49.48 -45.57 11.12
CA ILE A 6 48.63 -44.42 11.41
C ILE A 6 47.23 -44.75 10.90
N SER A 7 46.35 -45.01 11.86
CA SER A 7 44.90 -45.16 11.70
C SER A 7 44.30 -43.83 11.26
N VAL A 8 43.75 -43.78 10.06
CA VAL A 8 42.87 -42.68 9.62
C VAL A 8 41.47 -43.03 10.09
N ASP A 9 41.12 -42.56 11.29
CA ASP A 9 39.77 -42.68 11.81
C ASP A 9 38.86 -41.66 11.11
N ALA A 10 37.75 -42.17 10.57
CA ALA A 10 36.78 -41.43 9.80
C ALA A 10 35.94 -40.53 10.72
N VAL A 11 36.17 -39.21 10.67
CA VAL A 11 35.24 -38.25 11.28
C VAL A 11 34.13 -37.95 10.29
N SER A 12 32.98 -38.53 10.62
CA SER A 12 31.64 -38.31 10.07
C SER A 12 31.32 -36.83 9.87
N GLU A 13 31.04 -36.49 8.62
CA GLU A 13 30.49 -35.22 8.18
C GLU A 13 29.03 -35.10 8.61
N ALA A 14 28.77 -34.32 9.65
CA ALA A 14 27.44 -33.88 10.03
C ALA A 14 27.41 -32.35 9.92
N ALA A 15 26.80 -31.85 8.86
CA ALA A 15 26.55 -30.44 8.63
C ALA A 15 25.71 -29.85 9.79
N PRO A 16 26.15 -28.78 10.48
CA PRO A 16 25.26 -28.04 11.34
C PRO A 16 24.33 -27.19 10.47
N ALA A 17 23.04 -27.46 10.56
CA ALA A 17 21.99 -26.59 10.07
C ALA A 17 22.19 -25.18 10.66
N ILE A 18 22.51 -24.22 9.81
CA ILE A 18 22.46 -22.80 10.14
C ILE A 18 20.99 -22.41 10.30
N ALA A 19 20.50 -22.46 11.53
CA ALA A 19 19.28 -21.78 11.90
C ALA A 19 19.52 -20.28 11.77
N ASP A 20 18.94 -19.69 10.72
CA ASP A 20 18.78 -18.25 10.53
C ASP A 20 17.95 -17.70 11.69
N THR A 21 18.65 -17.42 12.78
CA THR A 21 18.09 -16.74 13.93
C THR A 21 18.37 -15.27 13.67
N ALA A 22 17.41 -14.62 12.99
CA ALA A 22 17.34 -13.18 12.90
C ALA A 22 17.30 -12.63 14.33
N SER A 23 18.48 -12.32 14.86
CA SER A 23 18.63 -11.59 16.10
C SER A 23 18.18 -10.17 15.81
N GLU A 24 16.97 -9.85 16.24
CA GLU A 24 16.53 -8.49 16.50
C GLU A 24 17.49 -7.87 17.51
N GLY A 25 18.58 -7.32 16.99
CA GLY A 25 19.46 -6.43 17.72
C GLY A 25 18.66 -5.20 18.07
N THR A 26 18.11 -5.17 19.27
CA THR A 26 17.72 -3.93 19.93
C THR A 26 18.96 -3.03 19.90
N ALA A 27 18.92 -1.97 19.10
CA ALA A 27 19.93 -0.94 19.10
C ALA A 27 19.88 -0.24 20.47
N THR A 28 20.61 -0.79 21.43
CA THR A 28 20.92 -0.12 22.69
C THR A 28 21.76 1.08 22.33
N GLU A 29 21.16 2.27 22.34
CA GLU A 29 21.92 3.52 22.26
C GLU A 29 22.99 3.48 23.36
N PRO A 30 24.26 3.74 23.03
CA PRO A 30 25.31 3.72 24.04
C PRO A 30 25.03 4.83 25.05
N GLU A 31 25.11 4.50 26.34
CA GLU A 31 25.05 5.49 27.41
C GLU A 31 26.10 6.58 27.15
N SER A 32 25.61 7.81 26.92
CA SER A 32 26.49 8.96 26.69
C SER A 32 27.09 9.40 28.02
N TRP A 33 28.39 9.18 28.21
CA TRP A 33 29.12 9.72 29.35
C TRP A 33 29.53 11.17 29.08
N ASP A 34 29.11 12.09 29.95
CA ASP A 34 29.59 13.47 29.93
C ASP A 34 31.00 13.53 30.50
N TRP A 35 31.98 13.52 29.61
CA TRP A 35 33.40 13.58 29.96
C TRP A 35 33.83 14.97 30.41
N ALA A 36 33.01 16.01 30.24
CA ALA A 36 33.39 17.40 30.53
C ALA A 36 33.68 17.63 32.02
N GLU A 37 32.97 16.95 32.92
CA GLU A 37 33.21 17.02 34.37
C GLU A 37 34.59 16.46 34.77
N TYR A 38 35.15 15.57 33.95
CA TYR A 38 36.43 14.91 34.19
C TYR A 38 37.57 15.46 33.32
N GLY A 39 37.36 16.58 32.64
CA GLY A 39 38.34 17.17 31.72
C GLY A 39 39.72 17.42 32.36
N ASP A 40 39.75 17.77 33.65
CA ASP A 40 40.99 18.04 34.42
C ASP A 40 41.71 16.76 34.90
N ARG A 41 41.07 15.59 34.77
CA ARG A 41 41.72 14.32 35.12
C ARG A 41 42.81 14.02 34.13
N HIS A 42 43.99 13.69 34.65
CA HIS A 42 45.14 13.44 33.81
C HIS A 42 45.19 11.97 33.38
N VAL A 43 45.41 11.74 32.10
CA VAL A 43 45.60 10.44 31.48
C VAL A 43 47.01 10.38 30.89
N THR A 44 47.63 9.20 30.93
CA THR A 44 48.92 8.97 30.28
C THR A 44 48.67 8.58 28.83
N VAL A 45 49.16 9.38 27.89
CA VAL A 45 49.06 9.14 26.44
C VAL A 45 50.47 9.06 25.86
N LYS A 46 50.66 8.26 24.81
CA LYS A 46 51.93 8.19 24.08
C LYS A 46 51.92 9.21 22.94
N VAL A 47 52.78 10.22 23.02
CA VAL A 47 53.01 11.21 21.96
C VAL A 47 54.46 11.05 21.52
N ASP A 48 54.69 10.84 20.22
CA ASP A 48 56.03 10.65 19.64
C ASP A 48 56.91 9.58 20.34
N GLY A 49 56.27 8.53 20.87
CA GLY A 49 56.95 7.42 21.53
C GLY A 49 57.34 7.67 23.00
N GLN A 50 57.01 8.83 23.57
CA GLN A 50 57.20 9.14 24.99
C GLN A 50 55.86 9.13 25.73
N GLU A 51 55.87 8.65 26.97
CA GLU A 51 54.69 8.68 27.83
C GLU A 51 54.55 10.07 28.45
N GLN A 52 53.47 10.77 28.12
CA GLN A 52 53.16 12.10 28.63
C GLN A 52 51.84 12.09 29.40
N ARG A 53 51.84 12.77 30.54
CA ARG A 53 50.64 12.93 31.38
C ARG A 53 49.92 14.21 30.95
N VAL A 54 48.73 14.07 30.38
CA VAL A 54 47.96 15.15 29.75
C VAL A 54 46.53 15.14 30.30
N PRO A 55 45.85 16.28 30.53
CA PRO A 55 44.45 16.30 30.92
C PRO A 55 43.56 15.62 29.87
N LEU A 56 42.51 14.94 30.32
CA LEU A 56 41.58 14.18 29.47
C LEU A 56 40.98 15.06 28.37
N LYS A 57 40.67 16.32 28.69
CA LYS A 57 40.19 17.31 27.73
C LYS A 57 41.13 17.48 26.54
N GLU A 58 42.43 17.63 26.79
CA GLU A 58 43.43 17.83 25.74
C GLU A 58 43.64 16.56 24.91
N ALA A 59 43.52 15.37 25.51
CA ALA A 59 43.59 14.11 24.77
C ALA A 59 42.43 13.96 23.77
N ILE A 60 41.20 14.30 24.19
CA ILE A 60 40.00 14.28 23.34
C ILE A 60 40.06 15.38 22.28
N ASP A 61 40.42 16.60 22.68
CA ASP A 61 40.56 17.73 21.77
C ASP A 61 41.65 17.45 20.70
N GLY A 62 42.73 16.75 21.07
CA GLY A 62 43.76 16.28 20.14
C GLY A 62 43.24 15.30 19.09
N TYR A 63 42.45 14.30 19.49
CA TYR A 63 41.81 13.35 18.56
C TYR A 63 40.85 14.06 17.60
N SER A 64 40.01 14.96 18.14
CA SER A 64 39.07 15.75 17.34
C SER A 64 39.80 16.56 16.27
N ARG A 65 40.86 17.30 16.66
CA ARG A 65 41.69 18.06 15.73
C ARG A 65 42.37 17.18 14.70
N GLN A 66 42.90 16.01 15.07
CA GLN A 66 43.54 15.10 14.12
C GLN A 66 42.57 14.59 13.06
N SER A 67 41.34 14.24 13.47
CA SER A 67 40.25 13.88 12.56
C SER A 67 39.93 15.03 11.59
N ASP A 68 39.81 16.25 12.11
CA ASP A 68 39.54 17.45 11.32
C ASP A 68 40.69 17.78 10.36
N TYR A 69 41.94 17.70 10.81
CA TYR A 69 43.10 17.92 9.95
C TYR A 69 43.20 16.87 8.87
N THR A 70 42.90 15.60 9.17
CA THR A 70 42.91 14.53 8.17
C THR A 70 41.86 14.80 7.11
N ARG A 71 40.63 15.11 7.52
CA ARG A 71 39.53 15.46 6.61
C ARG A 71 39.87 16.67 5.77
N LYS A 72 40.33 17.75 6.41
CA LYS A 72 40.72 19.00 5.72
C LYS A 72 41.90 18.79 4.76
N THR A 73 42.85 17.93 5.09
CA THR A 73 43.98 17.62 4.21
C THR A 73 43.53 16.82 2.99
N GLN A 74 42.60 15.89 3.16
CA GLN A 74 41.99 15.16 2.04
C GLN A 74 41.16 16.09 1.14
N GLU A 75 40.38 16.99 1.73
CA GLU A 75 39.64 18.03 1.00
C GLU A 75 40.58 18.93 0.22
N LEU A 76 41.65 19.44 0.85
CA LEU A 76 42.66 20.27 0.21
C LEU A 76 43.39 19.53 -0.93
N ALA A 77 43.71 18.25 -0.74
CA ALA A 77 44.33 17.43 -1.77
C ALA A 77 43.38 17.25 -2.96
N THR A 78 42.10 17.00 -2.69
CA THR A 78 41.05 16.89 -3.72
C THR A 78 40.87 18.20 -4.47
N GLU A 79 40.86 19.33 -3.75
CA GLU A 79 40.74 20.67 -4.35
C GLU A 79 41.94 20.99 -5.25
N ARG A 80 43.17 20.73 -4.78
CA ARG A 80 44.39 20.89 -5.59
C ARG A 80 44.37 20.01 -6.83
N GLN A 81 43.93 18.76 -6.71
CA GLN A 81 43.81 17.86 -7.85
C GLN A 81 42.78 18.38 -8.87
N ARG A 82 41.63 18.89 -8.42
CA ARG A 82 40.62 19.48 -9.30
C ARG A 82 41.15 20.71 -10.03
N LEU A 83 41.86 21.60 -9.34
CA LEU A 83 42.47 22.78 -9.96
C LEU A 83 43.54 22.39 -10.99
N ALA A 84 44.42 21.44 -10.65
CA ALA A 84 45.44 20.94 -11.58
C ALA A 84 44.81 20.28 -12.83
N GLN A 85 43.72 19.53 -12.66
CA GLN A 85 42.96 18.97 -13.79
C GLN A 85 42.34 20.08 -14.65
N ALA A 86 41.75 21.11 -14.04
CA ALA A 86 41.17 22.23 -14.78
C ALA A 86 42.23 23.00 -15.57
N GLU A 87 43.40 23.26 -14.99
CA GLU A 87 44.53 23.88 -15.67
C GLU A 87 45.04 23.01 -16.83
N ALA A 88 45.14 21.69 -16.63
CA ALA A 88 45.55 20.76 -17.68
C ALA A 88 44.55 20.73 -18.84
N ILE A 89 43.24 20.73 -18.56
CA ILE A 89 42.19 20.80 -19.58
C ILE A 89 42.28 22.13 -20.34
N TYR A 90 42.46 23.25 -19.63
CA TYR A 90 42.59 24.56 -20.24
C TYR A 90 43.80 24.67 -21.18
N GLN A 91 44.97 24.20 -20.73
CA GLN A 91 46.18 24.18 -21.56
C GLN A 91 46.02 23.27 -22.78
N ALA A 92 45.39 22.10 -22.60
CA ALA A 92 45.15 21.19 -23.69
C ALA A 92 44.14 21.77 -24.70
N LEU A 93 43.10 22.48 -24.24
CA LEU A 93 42.12 23.14 -25.09
C LEU A 93 42.73 24.28 -25.92
N GLU A 94 43.67 25.02 -25.33
CA GLU A 94 44.42 26.07 -26.04
C GLU A 94 45.37 25.49 -27.11
N ALA A 95 45.97 24.31 -26.84
CA ALA A 95 46.90 23.67 -27.75
C ALA A 95 46.22 22.88 -28.88
N ASP A 96 45.17 22.11 -28.56
CA ASP A 96 44.40 21.31 -29.50
C ASP A 96 42.93 21.21 -29.05
N PRO A 97 42.09 22.17 -29.48
CA PRO A 97 40.69 22.21 -29.06
C PRO A 97 39.88 21.03 -29.60
N GLU A 98 40.17 20.52 -30.79
CA GLU A 98 39.41 19.39 -31.35
C GLU A 98 39.77 18.06 -30.68
N GLY A 99 41.07 17.80 -30.51
CA GLY A 99 41.55 16.57 -29.87
C GLY A 99 41.09 16.48 -28.42
N THR A 100 41.13 17.59 -27.68
CA THR A 100 40.66 17.64 -26.29
C THR A 100 39.16 17.46 -26.17
N MET A 101 38.36 18.11 -27.03
CA MET A 101 36.91 17.92 -27.01
C MET A 101 36.53 16.47 -27.32
N ARG A 102 37.22 15.79 -28.25
CA ARG A 102 37.01 14.36 -28.51
C ARG A 102 37.38 13.49 -27.31
N ALA A 103 38.55 13.72 -26.71
CA ALA A 103 38.99 12.96 -25.53
C ALA A 103 38.04 13.18 -24.33
N LEU A 104 37.52 14.39 -24.16
CA LEU A 104 36.56 14.72 -23.11
C LEU A 104 35.19 14.05 -23.38
N GLN A 105 34.73 14.06 -24.64
CA GLN A 105 33.52 13.34 -25.05
C GLN A 105 33.65 11.83 -24.79
N GLU A 106 34.80 11.24 -25.10
CA GLU A 106 35.08 9.83 -24.82
C GLU A 106 35.10 9.54 -23.31
N ALA A 107 35.82 10.35 -22.53
CA ALA A 107 35.90 10.21 -21.08
C ALA A 107 34.54 10.37 -20.37
N LEU A 108 33.65 11.20 -20.91
CA LEU A 108 32.28 11.39 -20.42
C LEU A 108 31.29 10.38 -20.99
N GLY A 109 31.72 9.50 -21.91
CA GLY A 109 30.83 8.54 -22.57
C GLY A 109 29.83 9.17 -23.56
N VAL A 110 30.10 10.39 -24.04
CA VAL A 110 29.30 11.17 -25.01
C VAL A 110 29.78 10.93 -26.46
N GLY A 111 30.56 9.87 -26.69
CA GLY A 111 31.10 9.55 -28.01
C GLY A 111 30.00 9.22 -29.03
N ASN A 112 29.88 10.09 -30.04
CA ASN A 112 29.11 9.93 -31.30
C ASN A 112 27.57 10.04 -31.25
N ALA A 113 27.01 11.04 -30.58
CA ALA A 113 25.60 11.43 -30.81
C ALA A 113 25.41 12.58 -31.84
N ASN A 114 26.48 13.31 -32.19
CA ASN A 114 26.38 14.58 -32.94
C ASN A 114 26.90 14.53 -34.38
N GLN A 115 26.94 13.35 -35.01
CA GLN A 115 27.31 13.24 -36.43
C GLN A 115 26.37 12.30 -37.18
N ALA A 116 25.09 12.64 -37.19
CA ALA A 116 24.11 12.07 -38.11
C ALA A 116 23.04 13.13 -38.42
N GLU A 117 23.32 14.03 -39.37
CA GLU A 117 22.23 14.65 -40.13
C GLU A 117 21.99 13.85 -41.40
N SER A 118 21.02 12.93 -41.33
CA SER A 118 20.13 12.55 -42.43
C SER A 118 19.08 11.58 -41.86
N ASP A 119 17.82 12.02 -41.85
CA ASP A 119 16.56 11.30 -41.60
C ASP A 119 16.62 10.00 -40.77
N GLU A 120 15.96 10.04 -39.60
CA GLU A 120 15.57 8.89 -38.76
C GLU A 120 16.70 8.21 -37.96
N TRP A 121 17.49 9.01 -37.24
CA TRP A 121 18.19 8.57 -36.04
C TRP A 121 17.43 9.09 -34.80
N VAL A 122 16.56 8.26 -34.21
CA VAL A 122 15.99 8.55 -32.88
C VAL A 122 17.15 8.47 -31.88
N ASP A 123 17.40 9.57 -31.16
CA ASP A 123 18.46 9.66 -30.16
C ASP A 123 18.37 8.45 -29.21
N PRO A 124 19.47 7.69 -28.98
CA PRO A 124 19.45 6.58 -28.02
C PRO A 124 18.92 6.99 -26.64
N THR A 125 19.06 8.27 -26.27
CA THR A 125 18.48 8.84 -25.05
C THR A 125 16.95 8.92 -25.11
N GLU A 126 16.39 9.34 -26.24
CA GLU A 126 14.94 9.35 -26.47
C GLU A 126 14.36 7.94 -26.44
N GLN A 127 15.04 6.95 -27.05
CA GLN A 127 14.61 5.55 -26.98
C GLN A 127 14.61 5.02 -25.54
N ARG A 128 15.61 5.40 -24.75
CA ARG A 128 15.70 5.04 -23.34
C ARG A 128 14.56 5.66 -22.53
N ILE A 129 14.24 6.92 -22.78
CA ILE A 129 13.11 7.62 -22.14
C ILE A 129 11.79 6.96 -22.52
N ALA A 130 11.55 6.71 -23.81
CA ALA A 130 10.33 6.06 -24.28
C ALA A 130 10.15 4.65 -23.69
N ALA A 131 11.24 3.88 -23.56
CA ALA A 131 11.20 2.57 -22.91
C ALA A 131 10.90 2.66 -21.40
N LEU A 132 11.47 3.65 -20.71
CA LEU A 132 11.18 3.91 -19.29
C LEU A 132 9.74 4.37 -19.09
N GLU A 133 9.23 5.26 -19.94
CA GLU A 133 7.85 5.72 -19.91
C GLU A 133 6.87 4.58 -20.17
N ALA A 134 7.15 3.72 -21.16
CA ALA A 134 6.36 2.53 -21.43
C ALA A 134 6.37 1.56 -20.23
N GLN A 135 7.53 1.37 -19.60
CA GLN A 135 7.65 0.54 -18.40
C GLN A 135 6.86 1.11 -17.21
N ILE A 136 6.93 2.42 -16.99
CA ILE A 136 6.18 3.10 -15.92
C ILE A 136 4.68 3.00 -16.20
N ALA A 137 4.24 3.24 -17.44
CA ALA A 137 2.84 3.12 -17.82
C ALA A 137 2.32 1.69 -17.58
N ALA A 138 3.08 0.66 -17.99
CA ALA A 138 2.72 -0.73 -17.75
C ALA A 138 2.64 -1.05 -16.25
N GLN A 139 3.57 -0.55 -15.44
CA GLN A 139 3.53 -0.74 -13.98
C GLN A 139 2.32 -0.05 -13.35
N GLN A 140 1.99 1.17 -13.80
CA GLN A 140 0.82 1.91 -13.33
C GLN A 140 -0.49 1.22 -13.71
N GLU A 141 -0.59 0.68 -14.92
CA GLU A 141 -1.76 -0.09 -15.35
C GLU A 141 -1.93 -1.37 -14.53
N ALA A 142 -0.86 -2.11 -14.29
CA ALA A 142 -0.89 -3.31 -13.45
C ALA A 142 -1.30 -2.99 -12.01
N ALA A 143 -0.74 -1.92 -11.42
CA ALA A 143 -1.11 -1.47 -10.08
C ALA A 143 -2.58 -1.06 -10.00
N ARG A 144 -3.10 -0.39 -11.04
CA ARG A 144 -4.52 0.00 -11.12
C ARG A 144 -5.43 -1.22 -11.20
N GLN A 145 -5.09 -2.21 -12.01
CA GLN A 145 -5.86 -3.46 -12.10
C GLN A 145 -5.88 -4.19 -10.75
N ALA A 146 -4.73 -4.34 -10.10
CA ALA A 146 -4.65 -4.98 -8.79
C ALA A 146 -5.46 -4.24 -7.69
N ALA A 147 -5.51 -2.92 -7.75
CA ALA A 147 -6.35 -2.12 -6.85
C ALA A 147 -7.84 -2.40 -7.09
N ILE A 148 -8.28 -2.43 -8.36
CA ILE A 148 -9.65 -2.78 -8.74
C ILE A 148 -10.01 -4.19 -8.23
N ASP A 149 -9.14 -5.18 -8.44
CA ASP A 149 -9.38 -6.55 -7.99
C ASP A 149 -9.50 -6.64 -6.46
N THR A 150 -8.68 -5.89 -5.74
CA THR A 150 -8.72 -5.82 -4.27
C THR A 150 -10.03 -5.18 -3.78
N GLU A 151 -10.49 -4.12 -4.43
CA GLU A 151 -11.78 -3.48 -4.14
C GLU A 151 -12.95 -4.44 -4.42
N ILE A 152 -12.94 -5.16 -5.54
CA ILE A 152 -13.94 -6.17 -5.88
C ILE A 152 -13.97 -7.28 -4.84
N ALA A 153 -12.80 -7.79 -4.44
CA ALA A 153 -12.70 -8.84 -3.40
C ALA A 153 -13.24 -8.33 -2.05
N GLY A 154 -12.95 -7.08 -1.69
CA GLY A 154 -13.49 -6.43 -0.50
C GLY A 154 -15.02 -6.31 -0.55
N LEU A 155 -15.55 -5.87 -1.68
CA LEU A 155 -16.99 -5.76 -1.93
C LEU A 155 -17.69 -7.12 -1.88
N LYS A 156 -17.08 -8.17 -2.44
CA LYS A 156 -17.64 -9.52 -2.40
C LYS A 156 -17.73 -10.05 -0.97
N LYS A 157 -16.76 -9.71 -0.13
CA LYS A 157 -16.76 -10.07 1.29
C LYS A 157 -17.87 -9.36 2.08
N SER A 158 -18.18 -8.10 1.76
CA SER A 158 -19.21 -7.33 2.47
C SER A 158 -20.63 -7.55 1.94
N TYR A 159 -20.81 -7.68 0.63
CA TYR A 159 -22.12 -7.71 -0.03
C TYR A 159 -22.48 -9.05 -0.69
N GLY A 160 -21.55 -10.03 -0.73
CA GLY A 160 -21.77 -11.34 -1.34
C GLY A 160 -21.36 -11.40 -2.82
N ASP A 161 -21.75 -12.46 -3.52
CA ASP A 161 -21.44 -12.63 -4.95
C ASP A 161 -22.31 -11.72 -5.84
N PHE A 162 -21.67 -11.01 -6.76
CA PHE A 162 -22.30 -10.16 -7.77
C PHE A 162 -21.55 -10.23 -9.11
N ASP A 163 -22.18 -9.71 -10.16
CA ASP A 163 -21.60 -9.63 -11.50
C ASP A 163 -20.62 -8.45 -11.60
N GLU A 164 -19.32 -8.77 -11.59
CA GLU A 164 -18.22 -7.82 -11.69
C GLU A 164 -18.26 -7.00 -12.98
N ALA A 165 -18.62 -7.64 -14.10
CA ALA A 165 -18.62 -7.01 -15.41
C ALA A 165 -19.73 -5.94 -15.50
N GLN A 166 -20.91 -6.22 -14.94
CA GLN A 166 -21.99 -5.24 -14.85
C GLN A 166 -21.64 -4.07 -13.94
N LEU A 167 -21.01 -4.32 -12.79
CA LEU A 167 -20.58 -3.27 -11.87
C LEU A 167 -19.56 -2.32 -12.52
N LEU A 168 -18.52 -2.88 -13.15
CA LEU A 168 -17.49 -2.10 -13.83
C LEU A 168 -18.06 -1.29 -14.99
N ALA A 169 -18.92 -1.91 -15.82
CA ALA A 169 -19.59 -1.22 -16.91
C ALA A 169 -20.48 -0.07 -16.41
N HIS A 170 -21.19 -0.28 -15.29
CA HIS A 170 -22.00 0.75 -14.65
C HIS A 170 -21.14 1.89 -14.09
N ALA A 171 -20.02 1.58 -13.42
CA ALA A 171 -19.08 2.57 -12.91
C ALA A 171 -18.51 3.46 -14.03
N VAL A 172 -18.08 2.86 -15.15
CA VAL A 172 -17.59 3.59 -16.33
C VAL A 172 -18.69 4.43 -16.97
N LYS A 173 -19.90 3.88 -17.13
CA LYS A 173 -21.04 4.57 -17.75
C LYS A 173 -21.44 5.84 -17.00
N PHE A 174 -21.40 5.80 -15.67
CA PHE A 174 -21.81 6.93 -14.83
C PHE A 174 -20.63 7.74 -14.26
N GLY A 175 -19.39 7.38 -14.65
CA GLY A 175 -18.17 8.07 -14.21
C GLY A 175 -17.96 8.04 -12.70
N ILE A 176 -18.37 6.95 -12.03
CA ILE A 176 -18.25 6.81 -10.58
C ILE A 176 -16.88 6.19 -10.29
N PRO A 177 -15.94 6.93 -9.68
CA PRO A 177 -14.57 6.43 -9.48
C PRO A 177 -14.45 5.39 -8.36
N ASN A 178 -15.45 5.31 -7.46
CA ASN A 178 -15.49 4.37 -6.35
C ASN A 178 -16.46 3.22 -6.68
N LEU A 179 -15.95 1.97 -6.68
CA LEU A 179 -16.74 0.79 -7.03
C LEU A 179 -17.87 0.50 -6.04
N GLU A 180 -17.71 0.81 -4.75
CA GLU A 180 -18.76 0.67 -3.76
C GLU A 180 -19.92 1.64 -4.01
N ALA A 181 -19.61 2.89 -4.32
CA ALA A 181 -20.62 3.88 -4.67
C ALA A 181 -21.35 3.49 -5.97
N ALA A 182 -20.63 2.92 -6.93
CA ALA A 182 -21.22 2.40 -8.16
C ALA A 182 -22.18 1.23 -7.89
N TYR A 183 -21.81 0.32 -6.99
CA TYR A 183 -22.65 -0.81 -6.57
C TYR A 183 -23.90 -0.34 -5.84
N ALA A 184 -23.76 0.59 -4.90
CA ALA A 184 -24.88 1.20 -4.20
C ALA A 184 -25.83 1.91 -5.18
N HIS A 185 -25.30 2.63 -6.17
CA HIS A 185 -26.12 3.30 -7.18
C HIS A 185 -26.90 2.30 -8.06
N MET A 186 -26.26 1.19 -8.46
CA MET A 186 -26.89 0.14 -9.25
C MET A 186 -28.03 -0.52 -8.47
N THR A 187 -27.76 -0.95 -7.24
CA THR A 187 -28.75 -1.64 -6.39
C THR A 187 -29.86 -0.71 -5.89
N TYR A 188 -29.57 0.57 -5.65
CA TYR A 188 -30.57 1.54 -5.19
C TYR A 188 -31.70 1.75 -6.20
N ALA A 189 -31.39 1.80 -7.49
CA ALA A 189 -32.39 1.93 -8.55
C ALA A 189 -33.36 0.72 -8.54
N ASP A 190 -32.82 -0.48 -8.39
CA ASP A 190 -33.60 -1.71 -8.36
C ASP A 190 -34.47 -1.80 -7.11
N VAL A 191 -33.90 -1.55 -5.92
CA VAL A 191 -34.63 -1.58 -4.64
C VAL A 191 -35.77 -0.54 -4.61
N ARG A 192 -35.53 0.67 -5.12
CA ARG A 192 -36.57 1.71 -5.19
C ARG A 192 -37.72 1.29 -6.11
N SER A 193 -37.42 0.70 -7.26
CA SER A 193 -38.44 0.24 -8.20
C SER A 193 -39.27 -0.93 -7.65
N ALA A 194 -38.63 -1.86 -6.93
CA ALA A 194 -39.29 -2.97 -6.28
C ALA A 194 -40.20 -2.50 -5.13
N ALA A 195 -39.70 -1.57 -4.30
CA ALA A 195 -40.48 -0.98 -3.22
C ALA A 195 -41.73 -0.23 -3.73
N GLN A 196 -41.60 0.53 -4.82
CA GLN A 196 -42.75 1.21 -5.44
C GLN A 196 -43.79 0.22 -5.99
N LYS A 197 -43.35 -0.87 -6.64
CA LYS A 197 -44.26 -1.92 -7.12
C LYS A 197 -44.99 -2.61 -5.98
N ALA A 198 -44.28 -2.99 -4.91
CA ALA A 198 -44.89 -3.62 -3.74
C ALA A 198 -45.94 -2.70 -3.07
N GLN A 199 -45.64 -1.40 -2.93
CA GLN A 199 -46.61 -0.42 -2.42
C GLN A 199 -47.83 -0.27 -3.33
N ALA A 200 -47.65 -0.26 -4.64
CA ALA A 200 -48.76 -0.18 -5.59
C ALA A 200 -49.64 -1.44 -5.56
N GLU A 201 -49.04 -2.63 -5.43
CA GLU A 201 -49.75 -3.89 -5.27
C GLU A 201 -50.53 -3.94 -3.95
N GLU A 202 -49.93 -3.50 -2.84
CA GLU A 202 -50.61 -3.42 -1.54
C GLU A 202 -51.78 -2.43 -1.58
N ALA A 203 -51.59 -1.23 -2.16
CA ALA A 203 -52.66 -0.27 -2.37
C ALA A 203 -53.78 -0.84 -3.26
N ALA A 204 -53.44 -1.60 -4.30
CA ALA A 204 -54.41 -2.27 -5.15
C ALA A 204 -55.16 -3.40 -4.42
N LEU A 205 -54.49 -4.15 -3.54
CA LEU A 205 -55.12 -5.18 -2.72
C LEU A 205 -56.06 -4.56 -1.67
N LEU A 206 -55.65 -3.46 -1.03
CA LEU A 206 -56.51 -2.70 -0.12
C LEU A 206 -57.72 -2.13 -0.86
N ALA A 207 -57.52 -1.50 -2.02
CA ALA A 207 -58.62 -1.01 -2.84
C ALA A 207 -59.57 -2.14 -3.29
N LYS A 208 -59.05 -3.33 -3.63
CA LYS A 208 -59.88 -4.51 -3.95
C LYS A 208 -60.65 -5.00 -2.72
N ARG A 209 -60.04 -5.04 -1.53
CA ARG A 209 -60.73 -5.39 -0.28
C ARG A 209 -61.82 -4.38 0.04
N ASP A 210 -61.54 -3.08 -0.05
CA ASP A 210 -62.50 -2.02 0.24
C ASP A 210 -63.67 -2.03 -0.75
N ALA A 211 -63.40 -2.18 -2.06
CA ALA A 211 -64.43 -2.33 -3.07
C ALA A 211 -65.27 -3.60 -2.89
N GLN A 212 -64.66 -4.73 -2.49
CA GLN A 212 -65.38 -5.96 -2.20
C GLN A 212 -66.29 -5.80 -0.97
N ILE A 213 -65.82 -5.13 0.08
CA ILE A 213 -66.61 -4.83 1.29
C ILE A 213 -67.78 -3.90 0.96
N VAL A 214 -67.58 -2.89 0.10
CA VAL A 214 -68.66 -1.97 -0.32
C VAL A 214 -69.67 -2.66 -1.27
N SER A 215 -69.22 -3.61 -2.10
CA SER A 215 -70.11 -4.40 -2.97
C SER A 215 -70.97 -5.43 -2.22
N HIS A 216 -70.47 -5.99 -1.11
CA HIS A 216 -71.26 -6.87 -0.22
C HIS A 216 -72.09 -6.08 0.80
N GLY A 217 -71.77 -4.81 1.05
CA GLY A 217 -72.50 -3.92 1.95
C GLY A 217 -73.76 -3.27 1.35
N THR A 218 -74.00 -3.42 0.04
CA THR A 218 -75.11 -2.75 -0.66
C THR A 218 -76.07 -3.76 -1.30
N SER A 219 -76.53 -4.73 -0.52
CA SER A 219 -77.80 -5.41 -0.78
C SER A 219 -78.40 -5.91 0.53
N VAL A 220 -78.73 -4.99 1.44
CA VAL A 220 -79.82 -5.22 2.38
C VAL A 220 -81.11 -5.00 1.59
N ALA A 221 -81.49 -6.00 0.80
CA ALA A 221 -82.89 -6.22 0.50
C ALA A 221 -83.50 -6.76 1.78
N ASP A 222 -84.29 -5.90 2.40
CA ASP A 222 -85.29 -6.20 3.40
C ASP A 222 -85.99 -7.54 3.12
N GLY A 223 -85.88 -8.50 4.06
CA GLY A 223 -86.68 -9.72 4.03
C GLY A 223 -85.97 -11.02 4.44
N LEU A 224 -86.48 -11.58 5.53
CA LEU A 224 -86.45 -13.01 5.90
C LEU A 224 -85.29 -13.49 6.81
N VAL A 225 -85.59 -13.49 8.11
CA VAL A 225 -84.95 -14.35 9.09
C VAL A 225 -85.21 -15.82 8.75
N THR A 226 -84.15 -16.60 8.51
CA THR A 226 -84.20 -18.06 8.65
C THR A 226 -83.06 -18.53 9.52
N ALA A 227 -83.46 -19.25 10.56
CA ALA A 227 -82.63 -19.84 11.59
C ALA A 227 -81.61 -20.84 11.04
N GLY A 228 -80.51 -20.98 11.79
CA GLY A 228 -79.78 -22.23 11.90
C GLY A 228 -78.48 -22.32 11.10
N SER A 229 -77.38 -21.85 11.69
CA SER A 229 -76.09 -22.53 11.66
C SER A 229 -75.21 -21.99 12.78
N ALA A 230 -74.88 -22.86 13.74
CA ALA A 230 -74.01 -22.56 14.86
C ALA A 230 -72.59 -22.28 14.34
N ASP A 231 -72.17 -21.02 14.43
CA ASP A 231 -70.86 -20.57 13.98
C ASP A 231 -69.80 -20.95 15.02
N LYS A 232 -68.79 -21.69 14.59
CA LYS A 232 -67.63 -22.03 15.42
C LYS A 232 -66.70 -20.81 15.44
N PRO A 233 -66.26 -20.31 16.61
CA PRO A 233 -65.45 -19.09 16.66
C PRO A 233 -64.12 -19.30 15.93
N LYS A 234 -63.83 -18.46 14.93
CA LYS A 234 -62.62 -18.51 14.10
C LYS A 234 -61.39 -17.87 14.76
N SER A 235 -61.55 -17.33 15.97
CA SER A 235 -60.51 -16.64 16.74
C SER A 235 -60.71 -16.88 18.25
N LEU A 236 -59.60 -17.02 18.99
CA LEU A 236 -59.60 -17.16 20.44
C LEU A 236 -60.32 -16.00 21.13
N LEU A 237 -60.24 -14.80 20.56
CA LEU A 237 -60.88 -13.59 21.09
C LEU A 237 -62.42 -13.66 20.95
N ASP A 238 -62.92 -14.21 19.84
CA ASP A 238 -64.35 -14.39 19.61
C ASP A 238 -64.92 -15.51 20.49
N ALA A 239 -64.15 -16.58 20.69
CA ALA A 239 -64.51 -17.66 21.61
C ALA A 239 -64.66 -17.14 23.05
N PHE A 240 -63.74 -16.28 23.50
CA PHE A 240 -63.79 -15.70 24.85
C PHE A 240 -65.00 -14.76 25.04
N ARG A 241 -65.29 -13.90 24.06
CA ARG A 241 -66.45 -13.00 24.11
C ARG A 241 -67.79 -13.73 24.05
N LEU A 242 -67.83 -14.87 23.36
CA LEU A 242 -69.01 -15.73 23.35
C LEU A 242 -69.22 -16.39 24.72
N ALA A 243 -68.15 -16.94 25.31
CA ALA A 243 -68.19 -17.55 26.63
C ALA A 243 -68.59 -16.56 27.73
N GLN A 244 -68.08 -15.32 27.68
CA GLN A 244 -68.43 -14.29 28.65
C GLN A 244 -69.90 -13.86 28.55
N ARG A 245 -70.49 -13.88 27.35
CA ARG A 245 -71.93 -13.64 27.16
C ARG A 245 -72.77 -14.77 27.73
N MET A 246 -72.39 -16.03 27.47
CA MET A 246 -73.10 -17.20 28.00
C MET A 246 -73.05 -17.27 29.53
N HIS A 247 -71.96 -16.83 30.17
CA HIS A 247 -71.83 -16.83 31.63
C HIS A 247 -72.69 -15.76 32.32
N ASN A 248 -73.04 -14.69 31.61
CA ASN A 248 -73.88 -13.59 32.14
C ASN A 248 -75.39 -13.85 31.95
N GLU A 249 -75.77 -14.94 31.29
CA GLU A 249 -77.16 -15.36 31.02
C GLU A 249 -77.57 -16.61 31.82
N SER A 250 -76.86 -16.95 32.90
CA SER A 250 -77.26 -17.95 33.92
C SER A 250 -77.26 -17.35 35.31
#